data_AF-A0A7X9FK12-F1
#
_entry.id   AF-A0A7X9FK12-F1
#
_cell.length_a   1.000
_cell.length_b   1.000
_cell.length_c   1.000
_cell.angle_alpha   90.00
_cell.angle_beta   90.00
_cell.angle_gamma   90.00
#
_symmetry.space_group_name_H-M   'P 1'
#
loop_
_entity.id
_entity.type
_entity.pdbx_description
1 polymer ?
#
loop_
_entity_poly.entity_id
_entity_poly.type
_entity_poly.pdbx_seq_one_letter_code
_entity_poly.pdbx_strand_id
1 'polypeptide(L)'
;RSEKAARRLSPGLPELAFVQMADYFGFALSRAVAAGFSELTLCAYPGKLVKMAMGLSNTHAAVTTTDMGRLADWCREAGIPPDLGAAVAGANTVRHAFDLVRGHPGFSSLTALVRRKVLAQARSFTGDAALRLIALDFDDRPLP
;
A
#
# COMPACT_ATOMS: atom_id res chain seq x y z
N ARG A 1 5.85 0.68 -13.48
CA ARG A 1 5.10 1.92 -13.19
C ARG A 1 5.58 2.59 -11.90
N SER A 2 5.52 1.91 -10.75
CA SER A 2 5.94 2.47 -9.45
C SER A 2 7.42 2.86 -9.40
N GLU A 3 8.30 2.12 -10.06
CA GLU A 3 9.73 2.46 -10.15
C GLU A 3 9.98 3.82 -10.82
N LYS A 4 9.36 4.08 -11.98
CA LYS A 4 9.44 5.38 -12.66
C LYS A 4 8.95 6.52 -11.76
N ALA A 5 7.86 6.30 -11.02
CA ALA A 5 7.35 7.27 -10.06
C ALA A 5 8.30 7.46 -8.86
N ALA A 6 8.89 6.38 -8.33
CA ALA A 6 9.85 6.43 -7.23
C ALA A 6 11.11 7.21 -7.63
N ARG A 7 11.65 6.97 -8.85
CA ARG A 7 12.79 7.71 -9.40
C ARG A 7 12.51 9.20 -9.50
N ARG A 8 11.32 9.58 -10.00
CA ARG A 8 10.89 10.99 -10.08
C ARG A 8 10.78 11.65 -8.69
N LEU A 9 10.32 10.90 -7.70
CA LEU A 9 10.15 11.40 -6.33
C LEU A 9 11.44 11.36 -5.49
N SER A 10 12.49 10.69 -5.98
CA SER A 10 13.80 10.56 -5.32
C SER A 10 14.96 10.79 -6.30
N PRO A 11 15.04 11.96 -6.96
CA PRO A 11 15.99 12.19 -8.06
C PRO A 11 17.46 12.15 -7.64
N GLY A 12 17.76 12.26 -6.34
CA GLY A 12 19.12 12.19 -5.81
C GLY A 12 19.66 10.78 -5.58
N LEU A 13 18.86 9.73 -5.78
CA LEU A 13 19.31 8.34 -5.58
C LEU A 13 19.84 7.74 -6.89
N PRO A 14 20.88 6.89 -6.82
CA PRO A 14 21.41 6.20 -8.00
C PRO A 14 20.40 5.17 -8.53
N GLU A 15 20.50 4.84 -9.82
CA GLU A 15 19.65 3.84 -10.47
C GLU A 15 19.62 2.50 -9.71
N LEU A 16 20.76 2.04 -9.21
CA LEU A 16 20.88 0.78 -8.49
C LEU A 16 20.11 0.77 -7.15
N ALA A 17 19.68 1.92 -6.63
CA ALA A 17 18.84 2.01 -5.44
C ALA A 17 17.36 1.63 -5.72
N PHE A 18 16.96 1.51 -6.99
CA PHE A 18 15.57 1.23 -7.36
C PHE A 18 15.38 -0.24 -7.74
N VAL A 19 14.89 -1.01 -6.77
CA VAL A 19 14.67 -2.46 -6.94
C VAL A 19 13.18 -2.76 -7.11
N GLN A 20 12.84 -3.55 -8.12
CA GLN A 20 11.47 -4.02 -8.33
C GLN A 20 11.18 -5.26 -7.46
N MET A 21 10.30 -5.12 -6.47
CA MET A 21 9.87 -6.24 -5.61
C MET A 21 8.81 -7.17 -6.25
N ALA A 22 8.26 -6.78 -7.41
CA ALA A 22 7.10 -7.45 -8.04
C ALA A 22 6.00 -7.74 -7.00
N ASP A 23 5.64 -9.00 -6.80
CA ASP A 23 4.62 -9.43 -5.83
C ASP A 23 5.20 -9.98 -4.52
N TYR A 24 6.52 -10.05 -4.41
CA TYR A 24 7.25 -10.68 -3.32
C TYR A 24 7.60 -9.70 -2.20
N PHE A 25 6.59 -9.01 -1.67
CA PHE A 25 6.76 -7.92 -0.71
C PHE A 25 7.60 -8.31 0.52
N GLY A 26 7.19 -9.35 1.24
CA GLY A 26 7.90 -9.76 2.46
C GLY A 26 9.30 -10.28 2.16
N PHE A 27 9.44 -11.11 1.12
CA PHE A 27 10.73 -11.65 0.70
C PHE A 27 11.71 -10.56 0.30
N ALA A 28 11.30 -9.58 -0.52
CA ALA A 28 12.16 -8.48 -0.96
C ALA A 28 12.68 -7.66 0.23
N LEU A 29 11.80 -7.37 1.20
CA LEU A 29 12.18 -6.65 2.42
C LEU A 29 13.18 -7.43 3.26
N SER A 30 12.92 -8.71 3.53
CA SER A 30 13.83 -9.55 4.31
C SER A 30 15.18 -9.74 3.62
N ARG A 31 15.20 -9.85 2.29
CA ARG A 31 16.45 -9.93 1.50
C ARG A 31 17.24 -8.63 1.53
N ALA A 32 16.57 -7.47 1.50
CA ALA A 32 17.25 -6.19 1.61
C ALA A 32 17.94 -6.03 2.98
N VAL A 33 17.24 -6.35 4.08
CA VAL A 33 17.86 -6.30 5.41
C VAL A 33 18.99 -7.32 5.55
N ALA A 34 18.81 -8.55 5.04
CA ALA A 34 19.88 -9.56 5.03
C ALA A 34 21.11 -9.14 4.20
N ALA A 35 20.94 -8.24 3.23
CA ALA A 35 22.03 -7.66 2.45
C ALA A 35 22.67 -6.43 3.12
N GLY A 36 22.24 -6.05 4.33
CA GLY A 36 22.82 -4.95 5.12
C GLY A 36 22.18 -3.58 4.91
N PHE A 37 21.06 -3.49 4.18
CA PHE A 37 20.35 -2.21 4.02
C PHE A 37 19.62 -1.82 5.30
N SER A 38 19.90 -0.61 5.82
CA SER A 38 19.31 -0.06 7.03
C SER A 38 18.18 0.95 6.77
N GLU A 39 18.02 1.42 5.53
CA GLU A 39 16.96 2.35 5.13
C GLU A 39 16.24 1.83 3.89
N LEU A 40 14.91 1.69 3.95
CA LEU A 40 14.09 1.15 2.88
C LEU A 40 12.91 2.08 2.58
N THR A 41 12.73 2.41 1.30
CA THR A 41 11.58 3.16 0.83
C THR A 41 10.70 2.29 -0.06
N LEU A 42 9.47 2.04 0.38
CA LEU A 42 8.45 1.34 -0.38
C LEU A 42 7.69 2.33 -1.27
N CYS A 43 7.44 1.97 -2.53
CA CYS A 43 6.60 2.72 -3.45
C CYS A 43 5.53 1.82 -4.08
N ALA A 44 4.26 2.11 -3.83
CA ALA A 44 3.14 1.25 -4.24
C ALA A 44 1.85 2.02 -4.54
N TYR A 45 0.98 1.36 -5.33
CA TYR A 45 -0.36 1.83 -5.71
C TYR A 45 -1.44 1.17 -4.85
N PRO A 46 -2.70 1.67 -4.84
CA PRO A 46 -3.72 1.27 -3.88
C PRO A 46 -3.98 -0.23 -3.80
N GLY A 47 -4.04 -0.92 -4.94
CA GLY A 47 -4.23 -2.37 -4.97
C GLY A 47 -3.14 -3.16 -4.23
N LYS A 48 -1.88 -2.74 -4.36
CA LYS A 48 -0.76 -3.35 -3.62
C LYS A 48 -0.75 -2.92 -2.16
N LEU A 49 -1.02 -1.64 -1.88
CA LEU A 49 -1.08 -1.10 -0.53
C LEU A 49 -2.12 -1.84 0.32
N VAL A 50 -3.33 -2.06 -0.21
CA VAL A 50 -4.39 -2.79 0.51
C VAL A 50 -3.95 -4.23 0.79
N LYS A 51 -3.37 -4.93 -0.18
CA LYS A 51 -2.88 -6.30 0.03
C LYS A 51 -1.74 -6.39 1.06
N MET A 52 -0.78 -5.46 0.98
CA MET A 52 0.30 -5.36 1.97
C MET A 52 -0.25 -5.06 3.36
N ALA A 53 -1.22 -4.16 3.47
CA ALA A 53 -1.90 -3.84 4.72
C ALA A 53 -2.69 -5.02 5.31
N MET A 54 -3.16 -5.94 4.45
CA MET A 54 -3.84 -7.17 4.87
C MET A 54 -2.89 -8.25 5.40
N GLY A 55 -1.58 -8.07 5.23
CA GLY A 55 -0.57 -9.07 5.60
C GLY A 55 -0.24 -10.08 4.50
N LEU A 56 -0.70 -9.84 3.26
CA LEU A 56 -0.43 -10.75 2.15
C LEU A 56 1.01 -10.59 1.68
N SER A 57 1.85 -11.59 1.98
CA SER A 57 3.27 -11.62 1.59
C SER A 57 3.48 -11.78 0.09
N ASN A 58 2.49 -12.34 -0.62
CA ASN A 58 2.39 -12.38 -2.08
C ASN A 58 1.19 -11.54 -2.56
N THR A 59 1.46 -10.50 -3.36
CA THR A 59 0.43 -9.56 -3.83
C THR A 59 -0.19 -9.90 -5.20
N HIS A 60 0.19 -11.02 -5.82
CA HIS A 60 -0.28 -11.38 -7.16
C HIS A 60 -1.80 -11.59 -7.19
N ALA A 61 -2.50 -10.96 -8.13
CA ALA A 61 -3.97 -10.97 -8.20
C ALA A 61 -4.59 -12.35 -8.46
N ALA A 62 -3.87 -13.26 -9.14
CA ALA A 62 -4.32 -14.64 -9.33
C ALA A 62 -4.06 -15.55 -8.11
N VAL A 63 -3.22 -15.11 -7.17
CA VAL A 63 -2.85 -15.91 -5.98
C VAL A 63 -3.64 -15.44 -4.75
N THR A 64 -3.88 -14.14 -4.65
CA THR A 64 -4.61 -13.54 -3.54
C THR A 64 -5.65 -12.55 -4.04
N THR A 65 -6.91 -12.78 -3.67
CA THR A 65 -7.98 -11.81 -3.88
C THR A 65 -7.95 -10.75 -2.78
N THR A 66 -8.29 -9.52 -3.13
CA THR A 66 -8.45 -8.46 -2.13
C THR A 66 -9.77 -8.70 -1.40
N ASP A 67 -9.70 -8.82 -0.08
CA ASP A 67 -10.89 -8.91 0.76
C ASP A 67 -11.57 -7.54 0.85
N MET A 68 -12.59 -7.31 0.01
CA MET A 68 -13.34 -6.06 0.00
C MET A 68 -14.18 -5.84 1.26
N GLY A 69 -14.57 -6.92 1.95
CA GLY A 69 -15.25 -6.84 3.25
C GLY A 69 -14.33 -6.23 4.30
N ARG A 70 -13.09 -6.70 4.36
CA ARG A 70 -12.08 -6.12 5.25
C ARG A 70 -11.70 -4.68 4.88
N LEU A 71 -11.73 -4.32 3.60
CA LEU A 71 -11.58 -2.91 3.19
C LEU A 71 -12.77 -2.05 3.63
N ALA A 72 -14.00 -2.58 3.60
CA ALA A 72 -15.18 -1.91 4.12
C ALA A 72 -15.11 -1.72 5.64
N ASP A 73 -14.59 -2.69 6.39
CA ASP A 73 -14.34 -2.54 7.83
C ASP A 73 -13.36 -1.39 8.12
N TRP A 74 -12.30 -1.25 7.32
CA TRP A 74 -11.38 -0.13 7.43
C TRP A 74 -12.02 1.21 7.06
N CYS A 75 -12.99 1.21 6.15
CA CYS A 75 -13.78 2.41 5.86
C CYS A 75 -14.57 2.84 7.11
N ARG A 76 -15.22 1.89 7.79
CA ARG A 76 -15.91 2.14 9.06
C ARG A 76 -14.95 2.66 10.15
N GLU A 77 -13.77 2.05 10.30
CA GLU A 77 -12.72 2.55 11.21
C GLU A 77 -12.29 3.99 10.89
N ALA A 78 -12.34 4.38 9.60
CA ALA A 78 -12.02 5.70 9.12
C ALA A 78 -13.17 6.73 9.21
N GLY A 79 -14.31 6.34 9.79
CA GLY A 79 -15.50 7.19 9.92
C GLY A 79 -16.31 7.33 8.64
N ILE A 80 -16.13 6.43 7.66
CA ILE A 80 -17.00 6.36 6.47
C ILE A 80 -18.30 5.65 6.87
N PRO A 81 -19.46 6.22 6.50
CA PRO A 81 -20.75 5.69 6.93
C PRO A 81 -21.05 4.28 6.36
N PRO A 82 -21.93 3.51 7.02
CA PRO A 82 -22.16 2.11 6.67
C PRO A 82 -22.66 1.85 5.25
N ASP A 83 -23.41 2.79 4.66
CA ASP A 83 -23.91 2.73 3.29
C ASP A 83 -22.77 2.76 2.26
N LEU A 84 -21.82 3.70 2.41
CA LEU A 84 -20.60 3.75 1.61
C LEU A 84 -19.68 2.55 1.88
N GLY A 85 -19.61 2.09 3.14
CA GLY A 85 -18.90 0.85 3.49
C GLY A 85 -19.47 -0.37 2.77
N ALA A 86 -20.79 -0.52 2.71
CA ALA A 86 -21.46 -1.60 1.99
C ALA A 86 -21.19 -1.52 0.47
N ALA A 87 -21.20 -0.32 -0.10
CA ALA A 87 -20.82 -0.11 -1.50
C ALA A 87 -19.36 -0.52 -1.78
N VAL A 88 -18.44 -0.23 -0.85
CA VAL A 88 -17.04 -0.69 -0.93
C VAL A 88 -16.94 -2.21 -0.87
N ALA A 89 -17.70 -2.88 0.01
CA ALA A 89 -17.70 -4.34 0.10
C ALA A 89 -18.17 -5.01 -1.21
N GLY A 90 -19.10 -4.38 -1.94
CA GLY A 90 -19.57 -4.81 -3.25
C GLY A 90 -18.69 -4.39 -4.44
N ALA A 91 -17.57 -3.70 -4.21
CA ALA A 91 -16.76 -3.15 -5.29
C ALA A 91 -15.91 -4.23 -6.01
N ASN A 92 -15.95 -4.24 -7.34
CA ASN A 92 -15.16 -5.19 -8.15
C ASN A 92 -13.63 -5.00 -8.03
N THR A 93 -13.15 -3.79 -7.72
CA THR A 93 -11.71 -3.50 -7.65
C THR A 93 -11.40 -2.49 -6.55
N VAL A 94 -10.14 -2.45 -6.09
CA VAL A 94 -9.67 -1.44 -5.13
C VAL A 94 -9.79 -0.03 -5.71
N ARG A 95 -9.64 0.12 -7.03
CA ARG A 95 -9.89 1.40 -7.71
C ARG A 95 -11.33 1.85 -7.51
N HIS A 96 -12.27 0.98 -7.85
CA HIS A 96 -13.70 1.26 -7.67
C HIS A 96 -14.02 1.60 -6.21
N ALA A 97 -13.53 0.80 -5.26
CA ALA A 97 -13.69 1.06 -3.83
C ALA A 97 -13.16 2.44 -3.41
N PHE A 98 -11.95 2.81 -3.84
CA PHE A 98 -11.34 4.11 -3.51
C PHE A 98 -12.11 5.26 -4.16
N ASP A 99 -12.58 5.09 -5.40
CA ASP A 99 -13.34 6.13 -6.10
C ASP A 99 -14.71 6.37 -5.45
N LEU A 100 -15.36 5.33 -4.89
CA LEU A 100 -16.61 5.48 -4.13
C LEU A 100 -16.48 6.39 -2.91
N VAL A 101 -15.34 6.35 -2.23
CA VAL A 101 -15.13 7.08 -0.97
C VAL A 101 -14.25 8.32 -1.13
N ARG A 102 -13.67 8.57 -2.31
CA ARG A 102 -12.66 9.62 -2.56
C ARG A 102 -13.12 11.02 -2.15
N GLY A 103 -14.41 11.34 -2.33
CA GLY A 103 -14.99 12.63 -1.98
C GLY A 103 -15.39 12.77 -0.50
N HIS A 104 -15.33 11.70 0.28
CA HIS A 104 -15.74 11.70 1.68
C HIS A 104 -14.60 12.17 2.59
N PRO A 105 -14.86 12.96 3.66
CA PRO A 105 -13.83 13.41 4.61
C PRO A 105 -13.04 12.26 5.26
N GLY A 106 -13.67 11.10 5.42
CA GLY A 106 -13.03 9.87 5.93
C GLY A 106 -12.00 9.24 4.99
N PHE A 107 -11.87 9.69 3.74
CA PHE A 107 -10.91 9.13 2.78
C PHE A 107 -9.46 9.30 3.25
N SER A 108 -9.09 10.48 3.77
CA SER A 108 -7.75 10.73 4.33
C SER A 108 -7.48 9.85 5.56
N SER A 109 -8.50 9.61 6.39
CA SER A 109 -8.39 8.68 7.51
C SER A 109 -8.18 7.25 7.06
N LEU A 110 -8.86 6.82 5.99
CA LEU A 110 -8.72 5.50 5.38
C LEU A 110 -7.32 5.30 4.80
N THR A 111 -6.82 6.25 4.00
CA THR A 111 -5.48 6.18 3.40
C THR A 111 -4.40 6.18 4.48
N ALA A 112 -4.53 7.02 5.51
CA ALA A 112 -3.63 7.01 6.67
C ALA A 112 -3.66 5.66 7.41
N LEU A 113 -4.85 5.07 7.61
CA LEU A 113 -5.01 3.76 8.22
C LEU A 113 -4.32 2.66 7.39
N VAL A 114 -4.55 2.62 6.08
CA VAL A 114 -3.89 1.67 5.17
C VAL A 114 -2.37 1.82 5.24
N ARG A 115 -1.85 3.06 5.17
CA ARG A 115 -0.41 3.34 5.28
C ARG A 115 0.19 2.81 6.59
N ARG A 116 -0.48 3.04 7.71
CA ARG A 116 -0.05 2.50 9.02
C ARG A 116 0.00 0.98 9.01
N LYS A 117 -1.04 0.32 8.47
CA LYS A 117 -1.08 -1.15 8.39
C LYS A 117 0.02 -1.71 7.47
N VAL A 118 0.29 -1.06 6.32
CA VAL A 118 1.42 -1.44 5.45
C VAL A 118 2.75 -1.34 6.18
N LEU A 119 3.01 -0.24 6.89
CA LEU A 119 4.27 -0.05 7.62
C LEU A 119 4.41 -1.03 8.78
N ALA A 120 3.33 -1.34 9.49
CA ALA A 120 3.33 -2.36 10.53
C ALA A 120 3.67 -3.74 9.96
N GLN A 121 3.12 -4.10 8.80
CA GLN A 121 3.46 -5.35 8.13
C GLN A 121 4.89 -5.34 7.59
N ALA A 122 5.38 -4.22 7.05
CA ALA A 122 6.76 -4.09 6.59
C ALA A 122 7.76 -4.27 7.76
N ARG A 123 7.42 -3.75 8.94
CA ARG A 123 8.23 -3.85 10.15
C ARG A 123 8.50 -5.30 10.55
N SER A 124 7.52 -6.20 10.38
CA SER A 124 7.70 -7.63 10.70
C SER A 124 8.77 -8.32 9.84
N PHE A 125 9.12 -7.76 8.68
CA PHE A 125 10.13 -8.32 7.76
C PHE A 125 11.48 -7.63 7.87
N THR A 126 11.54 -6.44 8.49
CA THR A 126 12.68 -5.53 8.40
C THR A 126 13.33 -5.22 9.74
N GLY A 127 12.67 -5.54 10.86
CA GLY A 127 13.19 -5.22 12.20
C GLY A 127 13.37 -3.71 12.36
N ASP A 128 14.57 -3.30 12.77
CA ASP A 128 14.86 -1.91 13.13
C ASP A 128 15.23 -1.01 11.95
N ALA A 129 15.28 -1.54 10.72
CA ALA A 129 15.57 -0.72 9.54
C ALA A 129 14.57 0.44 9.41
N ALA A 130 15.04 1.63 9.01
CA ALA A 130 14.19 2.78 8.77
C ALA A 130 13.27 2.50 7.57
N LEU A 131 11.96 2.76 7.73
CA LEU A 131 10.94 2.50 6.71
C LEU A 131 10.25 3.79 6.30
N ARG A 132 10.23 4.06 5.00
CA ARG A 132 9.42 5.10 4.37
C ARG A 132 8.44 4.47 3.39
N LEU A 133 7.26 5.06 3.28
CA LEU A 133 6.24 4.66 2.30
C LEU A 133 5.82 5.84 1.42
N ILE A 134 6.01 5.67 0.12
CA ILE A 134 5.45 6.47 -0.96
C ILE A 134 4.18 5.76 -1.45
N ALA A 135 3.04 6.17 -0.90
CA ALA A 135 1.73 5.66 -1.29
C ALA A 135 1.16 6.53 -2.41
N LEU A 136 0.99 5.97 -3.60
CA LEU A 136 0.49 6.69 -4.77
C LEU A 136 -0.97 6.34 -5.06
N ASP A 137 -1.69 7.29 -5.63
CA ASP A 137 -2.97 7.07 -6.28
C ASP A 137 -2.80 6.61 -7.73
N PHE A 138 -3.91 6.46 -8.43
CA PHE A 138 -3.92 5.96 -9.80
C PHE A 138 -3.45 6.96 -10.87
N ASP A 139 -3.17 8.20 -10.49
CA ASP A 139 -2.68 9.30 -11.33
C ASP A 139 -1.24 9.71 -10.94
N ASP A 140 -0.55 8.81 -10.22
CA ASP A 140 0.82 8.99 -9.69
C ASP A 140 0.98 10.17 -8.70
N ARG A 141 -0.11 10.56 -8.03
CA ARG A 141 -0.08 11.56 -6.96
C ARG A 141 0.00 10.87 -5.59
N PRO A 142 0.62 11.48 -4.57
CA PRO A 142 0.57 10.93 -3.22
C PRO A 142 -0.88 10.78 -2.74
N LEU A 143 -1.22 9.63 -2.15
CA LEU A 143 -2.47 9.49 -1.41
C LEU A 143 -2.46 10.47 -0.22
N PRO A 144 -3.61 11.11 0.05
CA PRO A 144 -3.75 12.05 1.16
C PRO A 144 -3.53 11.39 2.52
#